data_AF-A0A372ZQ39-F1
#
_entry.id   AF-A0A372ZQ39-F1
#
_cell.length_a   1.000
_cell.length_b   1.000
_cell.length_c   1.000
_cell.angle_alpha   90.00
_cell.angle_beta   90.00
_cell.angle_gamma   90.00
#
_symmetry.space_group_name_H-M   'P 1'
#
loop_
_entity.id
_entity.type
_entity.pdbx_description
1 polymer ?
#
loop_
_entity_poly.entity_id
_entity_poly.type
_entity_poly.pdbx_seq_one_letter_code
_entity_poly.pdbx_strand_id
1 'polypeptide(L)'
;MADAPTTAAPSVEALDALAERACRPPTGISRAKQLRWVAGELRTALERGALAPTAAGSLTLLFAPDTLADYLTAAERGLLRRKPAARPDQALPASMRVREDCLRILGALGGITVTLPDRNPPRVELRPMVAARPRSILLGHLEHSARPGRSESRSRILAIIGTVLDTGCRAGELCALRTDDVDLRHGTIRLTRLPQHRNPRTTPATMTVGLSGPTRAAMSHWLTVRSRLVARDATEPLGPGNETTEALWVSIAPSGHPRPGLPLHFRGLARAYARAINDLNTEMAAEPGWQPLPRRMEQLRRAIELEPADPDGATLRRTRTRTPATGAEATAPDSQFGPMDDSVPQSVAAKRDRSRRQVI
;
A
#
# COMPACT_ATOMS: atom_id res chain seq x y z
N MET A 1 47.52 7.25 -19.23
CA MET A 1 46.95 8.10 -18.17
C MET A 1 46.02 7.23 -17.36
N ALA A 2 46.40 6.89 -16.13
CA ALA A 2 45.55 6.13 -15.23
C ALA A 2 44.45 7.05 -14.71
N ASP A 3 43.18 6.64 -14.87
CA ASP A 3 42.05 7.28 -14.21
C ASP A 3 42.31 7.28 -12.70
N ALA A 4 42.58 8.46 -12.15
CA ALA A 4 42.61 8.62 -10.71
C ALA A 4 41.21 8.27 -10.17
N PRO A 5 41.10 7.44 -9.12
CA PRO A 5 39.80 7.15 -8.53
C PRO A 5 39.19 8.47 -8.09
N THR A 6 38.08 8.85 -8.74
CA THR A 6 37.31 10.05 -8.39
C THR A 6 36.91 9.89 -6.94
N THR A 7 37.57 10.64 -6.05
CA THR A 7 37.31 10.58 -4.62
C THR A 7 35.84 10.95 -4.42
N ALA A 8 35.07 10.06 -3.79
CA ALA A 8 33.64 10.27 -3.60
C ALA A 8 33.44 11.60 -2.85
N ALA A 9 32.51 12.43 -3.33
CA ALA A 9 32.19 13.71 -2.70
C ALA A 9 31.84 13.50 -1.21
N PRO A 10 32.43 14.26 -0.26
CA PRO A 10 32.22 14.07 1.17
C PRO A 10 30.74 14.10 1.60
N SER A 11 29.94 14.95 0.98
CA SER A 11 28.48 15.00 1.22
C SER A 11 27.75 13.71 0.83
N VAL A 12 28.20 13.03 -0.23
CA VAL A 12 27.58 11.79 -0.75
C VAL A 12 27.88 10.64 0.19
N GLU A 13 29.13 10.50 0.63
CA GLU A 13 29.51 9.48 1.60
C GLU A 13 28.76 9.66 2.92
N ALA A 14 28.69 10.90 3.43
CA ALA A 14 27.92 11.22 4.63
C ALA A 14 26.43 10.93 4.47
N LEU A 15 25.84 11.23 3.31
CA LEU A 15 24.45 10.95 2.98
C LEU A 15 24.15 9.45 2.92
N ASP A 16 25.04 8.66 2.34
CA ASP A 16 24.87 7.20 2.26
C ASP A 16 24.94 6.56 3.64
N ALA A 17 25.91 6.95 4.46
CA ALA A 17 26.01 6.49 5.85
C ALA A 17 24.75 6.85 6.66
N LEU A 18 24.22 8.05 6.43
CA LEU A 18 22.99 8.53 7.07
C LEU A 18 21.75 7.74 6.61
N ALA A 19 21.64 7.45 5.31
CA ALA A 19 20.57 6.65 4.74
C ALA A 19 20.59 5.21 5.28
N GLU A 20 21.76 4.59 5.36
CA GLU A 20 21.89 3.24 5.93
C GLU A 20 21.55 3.21 7.43
N ARG A 21 21.98 4.22 8.20
CA ARG A 21 21.55 4.38 9.60
C ARG A 21 20.03 4.52 9.71
N ALA A 22 19.42 5.33 8.85
CA ALA A 22 17.97 5.53 8.81
C ALA A 22 17.19 4.26 8.40
N CYS A 23 17.81 3.34 7.66
CA CYS A 23 17.21 2.08 7.22
C CYS A 23 17.19 0.99 8.30
N ARG A 24 17.91 1.18 9.42
CA ARG A 24 17.90 0.22 10.54
C ARG A 24 16.50 0.13 11.17
N PRO A 25 16.15 -1.01 11.79
CA PRO A 25 14.92 -1.13 12.56
C PRO A 25 14.76 0.03 13.56
N PRO A 26 13.53 0.56 13.75
CA PRO A 26 12.25 0.00 13.32
C PRO A 26 11.78 0.42 11.91
N THR A 27 12.65 0.99 11.07
CA THR A 27 12.25 1.44 9.73
C THR A 27 11.80 0.28 8.84
N GLY A 28 10.55 0.35 8.35
CA GLY A 28 10.01 -0.67 7.45
C GLY A 28 10.66 -0.68 6.07
N ILE A 29 10.67 -1.86 5.42
CA ILE A 29 11.32 -2.10 4.10
C ILE A 29 10.94 -1.05 3.04
N SER A 30 9.67 -0.67 2.95
CA SER A 30 9.21 0.33 1.97
C SER A 30 9.83 1.70 2.23
N ARG A 31 9.92 2.12 3.49
CA ARG A 31 10.54 3.40 3.87
C ARG A 31 12.05 3.35 3.66
N ALA A 32 12.72 2.25 4.00
CA ALA A 32 14.13 2.05 3.72
C ALA A 32 14.44 2.19 2.21
N LYS A 33 13.60 1.62 1.34
CA LYS A 33 13.71 1.80 -0.12
C LYS A 33 13.54 3.26 -0.55
N GLN A 34 12.61 3.99 0.04
CA GLN A 34 12.39 5.41 -0.26
C GLN A 34 13.60 6.26 0.17
N LEU A 35 14.14 6.03 1.37
CA LEU A 35 15.32 6.74 1.87
C LEU A 35 16.53 6.53 0.96
N ARG A 36 16.84 5.27 0.61
CA ARG A 36 17.92 4.95 -0.35
C ARG A 36 17.68 5.55 -1.73
N TRP A 37 16.44 5.55 -2.20
CA TRP A 37 16.08 6.16 -3.48
C TRP A 37 16.33 7.67 -3.48
N VAL A 38 15.89 8.39 -2.45
CA VAL A 38 16.11 9.84 -2.33
C VAL A 38 17.59 10.16 -2.18
N ALA A 39 18.33 9.39 -1.39
CA ALA A 39 19.78 9.53 -1.28
C ALA A 39 20.47 9.34 -2.65
N GLY A 40 20.09 8.29 -3.38
CA GLY A 40 20.59 8.04 -4.73
C GLY A 40 20.20 9.12 -5.75
N GLU A 41 19.02 9.73 -5.62
CA GLU A 41 18.61 10.85 -6.48
C GLU A 41 19.42 12.13 -6.21
N LEU A 42 19.72 12.45 -4.95
CA LEU A 42 20.60 13.58 -4.60
C LEU A 42 22.00 13.40 -5.20
N ARG A 43 22.55 12.18 -5.12
CA ARG A 43 23.81 11.84 -5.80
C ARG A 43 23.71 12.08 -7.31
N THR A 44 22.67 11.54 -7.95
CA THR A 44 22.43 11.75 -9.38
C THR A 44 22.24 13.22 -9.74
N ALA A 45 21.68 14.04 -8.86
CA ALA A 45 21.53 15.47 -9.08
C ALA A 45 22.89 16.19 -9.09
N LEU A 46 23.82 15.83 -8.19
CA LEU A 46 25.21 16.31 -8.20
C LEU A 46 25.94 15.85 -9.47
N GLU A 47 25.88 14.56 -9.79
CA GLU A 47 26.56 13.97 -10.97
C GLU A 47 26.10 14.60 -12.29
N ARG A 48 24.83 15.00 -12.39
CA ARG A 48 24.24 15.61 -13.59
C ARG A 48 24.38 17.14 -13.62
N GLY A 49 25.03 17.75 -12.63
CA GLY A 49 25.17 19.21 -12.53
C GLY A 49 23.84 19.93 -12.30
N ALA A 50 22.81 19.22 -11.78
CA ALA A 50 21.54 19.84 -11.41
C ALA A 50 21.62 20.60 -10.09
N LEU A 51 22.70 20.42 -9.33
CA LEU A 51 23.03 21.13 -8.10
C LEU A 51 24.39 21.82 -8.25
N ALA A 52 24.59 22.91 -7.51
CA ALA A 52 25.86 23.60 -7.46
C ALA A 52 26.99 22.66 -6.99
N PRO A 53 28.20 22.68 -7.60
CA PRO A 53 29.31 21.82 -7.18
C PRO A 53 29.69 21.98 -5.70
N THR A 54 29.45 23.16 -5.13
CA THR A 54 29.69 23.46 -3.70
C THR A 54 28.86 22.57 -2.77
N ALA A 55 27.69 22.10 -3.20
CA ALA A 55 26.85 21.16 -2.43
C ALA A 55 27.56 19.83 -2.17
N ALA A 56 28.57 19.46 -2.98
CA ALA A 56 29.35 18.24 -2.80
C ALA A 56 30.21 18.26 -1.52
N GLY A 57 30.52 19.45 -0.97
CA GLY A 57 31.52 19.62 0.08
C GLY A 57 31.11 19.17 1.49
N SER A 58 29.81 19.20 1.83
CA SER A 58 29.34 18.74 3.14
C SER A 58 27.84 18.43 3.15
N LEU A 59 27.39 17.68 4.15
CA LEU A 59 25.97 17.39 4.34
C LEU A 59 25.16 18.68 4.59
N THR A 60 25.70 19.64 5.34
CA THR A 60 25.04 20.94 5.58
C THR A 60 24.81 21.71 4.29
N LEU A 61 25.78 21.73 3.37
CA LEU A 61 25.65 22.40 2.07
C LEU A 61 24.67 21.66 1.15
N LEU A 62 24.66 20.33 1.20
CA LEU A 62 23.72 19.51 0.43
C LEU A 62 22.26 19.70 0.89
N PHE A 63 22.05 19.94 2.19
CA PHE A 63 20.74 20.19 2.80
C PHE A 63 20.41 21.68 2.94
N ALA A 64 21.22 22.57 2.36
CA ALA A 64 20.94 24.00 2.36
C ALA A 64 19.61 24.30 1.62
N PRO A 65 18.84 25.32 2.04
CA PRO A 65 17.51 25.58 1.46
C PRO A 65 17.51 25.71 -0.06
N ASP A 66 18.47 26.46 -0.62
CA ASP A 66 18.59 26.69 -2.07
C ASP A 66 18.93 25.39 -2.81
N THR A 67 19.89 24.60 -2.29
CA THR A 67 20.24 23.29 -2.83
C THR A 67 19.03 22.34 -2.87
N LEU A 68 18.22 22.34 -1.81
CA LEU A 68 17.01 21.50 -1.77
C LEU A 68 15.91 22.01 -2.69
N ALA A 69 15.80 23.33 -2.89
CA ALA A 69 14.87 23.91 -3.86
C ALA A 69 15.24 23.52 -5.30
N ASP A 70 16.54 23.56 -5.65
CA ASP A 70 17.06 23.13 -6.94
C ASP A 70 16.83 21.64 -7.16
N TYR A 71 17.16 20.80 -6.16
CA TYR A 71 16.91 19.36 -6.19
C TYR A 71 15.43 19.04 -6.46
N LEU A 72 14.51 19.65 -5.71
CA LEU A 72 13.09 19.38 -5.83
C LEU A 72 12.53 19.89 -7.17
N THR A 73 13.05 21.00 -7.69
CA THR A 73 12.70 21.52 -9.03
C THR A 73 13.17 20.57 -10.13
N ALA A 74 14.42 20.08 -10.05
CA ALA A 74 14.93 19.09 -10.99
C ALA A 74 14.15 17.77 -10.94
N ALA A 75 13.77 17.33 -9.74
CA ALA A 75 12.97 16.13 -9.54
C ALA A 75 11.55 16.24 -10.12
N GLU A 76 10.91 17.40 -9.95
CA GLU A 76 9.59 17.70 -10.52
C GLU A 76 9.61 17.70 -12.04
N ARG A 77 10.63 18.33 -12.64
CA ARG A 77 10.88 18.31 -14.09
C ARG A 77 11.28 16.94 -14.64
N GLY A 78 11.44 15.94 -13.76
CA GLY A 78 11.79 14.57 -14.14
C GLY A 78 13.25 14.37 -14.55
N LEU A 79 14.12 15.36 -14.35
CA LEU A 79 15.53 15.35 -14.76
C LEU A 79 16.37 14.29 -14.02
N LEU A 80 15.87 13.80 -12.89
CA LEU A 80 16.56 12.82 -12.04
C LEU A 80 16.10 11.37 -12.29
N ARG A 81 15.16 11.15 -13.21
CA ARG A 81 14.67 9.80 -13.50
C ARG A 81 15.72 9.03 -14.29
N ARG A 82 15.96 7.76 -13.91
CA ARG A 82 16.80 6.83 -14.68
C ARG A 82 16.10 6.29 -15.94
N LYS A 83 14.77 6.23 -15.91
CA LYS A 83 13.94 5.82 -17.05
C LYS A 83 12.96 6.93 -17.38
N PRO A 84 12.70 7.21 -18.68
CA PRO A 84 11.66 8.12 -19.09
C PRO A 84 10.33 7.74 -18.42
N ALA A 85 9.58 8.75 -18.00
CA ALA A 85 8.26 8.53 -17.45
C ALA A 85 7.32 8.01 -18.54
N ALA A 86 6.44 7.07 -18.22
CA ALA A 86 5.32 6.73 -19.10
C ALA A 86 4.38 7.92 -19.37
N ARG A 87 4.45 8.96 -18.52
CA ARG A 87 3.79 10.27 -18.67
C ARG A 87 4.77 11.36 -18.22
N PRO A 88 5.56 11.95 -19.15
CA PRO A 88 6.60 12.93 -18.82
C PRO A 88 6.05 14.22 -18.23
N ASP A 89 4.84 14.61 -18.62
CA ASP A 89 4.26 15.92 -18.27
C ASP A 89 3.61 15.95 -16.87
N GLN A 90 3.72 14.85 -16.10
CA GLN A 90 3.13 14.75 -14.77
C GLN A 90 4.18 14.29 -13.75
N ALA A 91 4.67 15.24 -12.96
CA ALA A 91 5.19 14.92 -11.64
C ALA A 91 4.03 14.40 -10.79
N LEU A 92 4.11 13.14 -10.34
CA LEU A 92 3.08 12.59 -9.46
C LEU A 92 3.21 13.30 -8.08
N PRO A 93 2.21 14.07 -7.61
CA PRO A 93 2.31 14.85 -6.37
C PRO A 93 2.69 14.00 -5.14
N ALA A 94 2.33 12.71 -5.16
CA ALA A 94 2.69 11.76 -4.12
C ALA A 94 4.21 11.51 -4.03
N SER A 95 4.94 11.49 -5.14
CA SER A 95 6.39 11.26 -5.15
C SER A 95 7.15 12.46 -4.58
N MET A 96 6.68 13.68 -4.81
CA MET A 96 7.28 14.89 -4.24
C MET A 96 7.14 14.91 -2.71
N ARG A 97 5.95 14.59 -2.18
CA ARG A 97 5.74 14.46 -0.73
C ARG A 97 6.67 13.40 -0.10
N VAL A 98 6.89 12.29 -0.78
CA VAL A 98 7.82 11.25 -0.29
C VAL A 98 9.26 11.78 -0.22
N ARG A 99 9.72 12.56 -1.22
CA ARG A 99 11.04 13.18 -1.19
C ARG A 99 11.19 14.11 0.00
N GLU A 100 10.26 15.05 0.15
CA GLU A 100 10.24 16.00 1.26
C GLU A 100 10.25 15.29 2.63
N ASP A 101 9.42 14.25 2.80
CA ASP A 101 9.40 13.44 4.01
C ASP A 101 10.75 12.76 4.28
N CYS A 102 11.41 12.22 3.24
CA CYS A 102 12.72 11.59 3.38
C CYS A 102 13.81 12.60 3.71
N LEU A 103 13.79 13.78 3.08
CA LEU A 103 14.72 14.87 3.37
C LEU A 103 14.63 15.29 4.84
N ARG A 104 13.41 15.49 5.36
CA ARG A 104 13.21 15.83 6.78
C ARG A 104 13.73 14.74 7.72
N ILE A 105 13.50 13.45 7.40
CA ILE A 105 14.01 12.33 8.20
C ILE A 105 15.55 12.31 8.20
N LEU A 106 16.16 12.42 7.02
CA LEU A 106 17.61 12.39 6.87
C LEU A 106 18.23 13.58 7.60
N GLY A 107 17.77 14.80 7.35
CA GLY A 107 18.30 15.97 8.04
C GLY A 107 18.14 15.89 9.56
N ALA A 108 16.98 15.46 10.08
CA ALA A 108 16.80 15.26 11.52
C ALA A 108 17.79 14.25 12.11
N LEU A 109 18.09 13.15 11.40
CA LEU A 109 19.11 12.17 11.81
C LEU A 109 20.54 12.68 11.66
N GLY A 110 20.77 13.68 10.82
CA GLY A 110 22.04 14.37 10.64
C GLY A 110 22.23 15.56 11.57
N GLY A 111 21.24 15.86 12.44
CA GLY A 111 21.25 17.06 13.28
C GLY A 111 21.05 18.36 12.50
N ILE A 112 20.53 18.29 11.27
CA ILE A 112 20.32 19.42 10.37
C ILE A 112 18.82 19.74 10.32
N THR A 113 18.46 20.97 10.66
CA THR A 113 17.11 21.47 10.44
C THR A 113 16.88 21.71 8.96
N VAL A 114 15.95 20.96 8.37
CA VAL A 114 15.64 21.03 6.94
C VAL A 114 14.52 22.04 6.70
N THR A 115 14.86 23.11 6.00
CA THR A 115 13.89 24.07 5.45
C THR A 115 13.62 23.69 4.00
N LEU A 116 12.36 23.37 3.69
CA LEU A 116 11.93 23.04 2.32
C LEU A 116 11.17 24.23 1.73
N PRO A 117 11.26 24.44 0.40
CA PRO A 117 10.51 25.51 -0.26
C PRO A 117 9.01 25.32 -0.02
N ASP A 118 8.29 26.43 0.13
CA ASP A 118 6.84 26.38 0.16
C ASP A 118 6.33 25.92 -1.21
N ARG A 119 5.65 24.79 -1.20
CA ARG A 119 5.01 24.20 -2.36
C ARG A 119 3.59 23.96 -1.90
N ASN A 120 2.62 24.46 -2.66
CA ASN A 120 1.20 24.23 -2.41
C ASN A 120 0.71 23.06 -3.30
N PRO A 121 1.07 21.79 -3.00
CA PRO A 121 0.68 20.68 -3.85
C PRO A 121 -0.84 20.51 -3.80
N PRO A 122 -1.48 20.15 -4.94
CA PRO A 122 -2.91 19.94 -4.97
C PRO A 122 -3.34 18.93 -3.90
N ARG A 123 -4.45 19.21 -3.23
CA ARG A 123 -5.01 18.33 -2.21
C ARG A 123 -5.36 17.00 -2.88
N VAL A 124 -4.81 15.91 -2.35
CA VAL A 124 -5.13 14.57 -2.88
C VAL A 124 -6.51 14.19 -2.38
N GLU A 125 -7.48 14.16 -3.29
CA GLU A 125 -8.81 13.64 -2.99
C GLU A 125 -8.73 12.14 -2.71
N LEU A 126 -9.23 11.76 -1.54
CA LEU A 126 -9.22 10.38 -1.12
C LEU A 126 -10.40 9.65 -1.73
N ARG A 127 -10.15 8.45 -2.28
CA ARG A 127 -11.23 7.59 -2.80
C ARG A 127 -12.26 7.26 -1.71
N PRO A 128 -13.53 7.07 -2.08
CA PRO A 128 -14.57 6.71 -1.13
C PRO A 128 -14.27 5.36 -0.46
N MET A 129 -14.70 5.26 0.79
CA MET A 129 -14.60 4.04 1.60
C MET A 129 -15.70 3.05 1.22
N VAL A 130 -15.51 1.77 1.53
CA VAL A 130 -16.56 0.77 1.32
C VAL A 130 -17.71 1.00 2.31
N ALA A 131 -18.95 1.08 1.80
CA ALA A 131 -20.14 1.28 2.60
C ALA A 131 -20.39 0.13 3.61
N ALA A 132 -21.22 0.36 4.62
CA ALA A 132 -21.52 -0.65 5.65
C ALA A 132 -22.17 -1.91 5.08
N ARG A 133 -23.18 -1.78 4.22
CA ARG A 133 -23.96 -2.91 3.69
C ARG A 133 -23.10 -3.92 2.90
N PRO A 134 -22.26 -3.53 1.91
CA PRO A 134 -21.36 -4.48 1.24
C PRO A 134 -20.36 -5.15 2.19
N ARG A 135 -19.92 -4.47 3.26
CA ARG A 135 -19.05 -5.08 4.28
C ARG A 135 -19.78 -6.14 5.09
N SER A 136 -21.04 -5.91 5.47
CA SER A 136 -21.85 -6.91 6.18
C SER A 136 -22.11 -8.13 5.30
N ILE A 137 -22.45 -7.94 4.02
CA ILE A 137 -22.60 -9.03 3.04
C ILE A 137 -21.30 -9.83 2.92
N LEU A 138 -20.15 -9.14 2.85
CA LEU A 138 -18.83 -9.79 2.80
C LEU A 138 -18.52 -10.62 4.05
N LEU A 139 -18.88 -10.15 5.24
CA LEU A 139 -18.72 -10.91 6.49
C LEU A 139 -19.61 -12.15 6.51
N GLY A 140 -20.88 -12.03 6.09
CA GLY A 140 -21.77 -13.17 5.92
C GLY A 140 -21.24 -14.17 4.89
N HIS A 141 -20.69 -13.69 3.78
CA HIS A 141 -20.05 -14.55 2.78
C HIS A 141 -18.84 -15.29 3.35
N LEU A 142 -18.01 -14.63 4.15
CA LEU A 142 -16.86 -15.24 4.83
C LEU A 142 -17.29 -16.39 5.74
N GLU A 143 -18.36 -16.19 6.51
CA GLU A 143 -18.93 -17.19 7.41
C GLU A 143 -19.34 -18.47 6.67
N HIS A 144 -19.99 -18.31 5.52
CA HIS A 144 -20.46 -19.43 4.71
C HIS A 144 -19.34 -20.06 3.84
N SER A 145 -18.32 -19.28 3.49
CA SER A 145 -17.28 -19.67 2.54
C SER A 145 -16.06 -20.34 3.17
N ALA A 146 -15.89 -20.27 4.50
CA ALA A 146 -14.77 -20.89 5.23
C ALA A 146 -14.94 -22.41 5.43
N ARG A 147 -15.48 -23.14 4.43
CA ARG A 147 -15.67 -24.59 4.47
C ARG A 147 -14.44 -25.35 3.92
N PRO A 148 -14.14 -26.56 4.42
CA PRO A 148 -13.09 -27.42 3.87
C PRO A 148 -13.28 -27.72 2.37
N GLY A 149 -12.18 -27.92 1.63
CA GLY A 149 -12.21 -28.30 0.20
C GLY A 149 -12.17 -27.14 -0.80
N ARG A 150 -11.90 -25.91 -0.35
CA ARG A 150 -11.73 -24.73 -1.23
C ARG A 150 -10.30 -24.62 -1.76
N SER A 151 -10.14 -23.87 -2.87
CA SER A 151 -8.82 -23.60 -3.44
C SER A 151 -7.97 -22.78 -2.48
N GLU A 152 -6.66 -23.05 -2.46
CA GLU A 152 -5.69 -22.38 -1.59
C GLU A 152 -5.70 -20.85 -1.76
N SER A 153 -5.91 -20.39 -3.00
CA SER A 153 -6.12 -18.98 -3.35
C SER A 153 -7.24 -18.34 -2.54
N ARG A 154 -8.39 -19.04 -2.48
CA ARG A 154 -9.60 -18.56 -1.83
C ARG A 154 -9.44 -18.60 -0.31
N SER A 155 -8.86 -19.66 0.24
CA SER A 155 -8.58 -19.77 1.68
C SER A 155 -7.69 -18.60 2.15
N ARG A 156 -6.60 -18.31 1.43
CA ARG A 156 -5.70 -17.20 1.74
C ARG A 156 -6.40 -15.85 1.70
N ILE A 157 -7.15 -15.56 0.63
CA ILE A 157 -7.73 -14.22 0.48
C ILE A 157 -8.85 -13.96 1.47
N LEU A 158 -9.68 -14.96 1.80
CA LEU A 158 -10.74 -14.81 2.79
C LEU A 158 -10.15 -14.49 4.17
N ALA A 159 -9.07 -15.17 4.56
CA ALA A 159 -8.33 -14.85 5.79
C ALA A 159 -7.74 -13.43 5.77
N ILE A 160 -7.14 -13.00 4.64
CA ILE A 160 -6.63 -11.62 4.47
C ILE A 160 -7.76 -10.59 4.62
N ILE A 161 -8.89 -10.80 3.93
CA ILE A 161 -10.03 -9.88 3.97
C ILE A 161 -10.60 -9.79 5.38
N GLY A 162 -10.84 -10.92 6.05
CA GLY A 162 -11.30 -10.95 7.44
C GLY A 162 -10.34 -10.21 8.37
N THR A 163 -9.03 -10.45 8.23
CA THR A 163 -8.00 -9.74 9.01
C THR A 163 -8.06 -8.23 8.78
N VAL A 164 -8.23 -7.76 7.54
CA VAL A 164 -8.35 -6.32 7.23
C VAL A 164 -9.65 -5.73 7.81
N LEU A 165 -10.75 -6.47 7.75
CA LEU A 165 -12.04 -6.03 8.28
C LEU A 165 -12.04 -5.91 9.81
N ASP A 166 -11.32 -6.78 10.49
CA ASP A 166 -11.24 -6.79 11.95
C ASP A 166 -10.16 -5.84 12.48
N THR A 167 -9.04 -5.67 11.76
CA THR A 167 -7.89 -4.91 12.27
C THR A 167 -7.64 -3.58 11.56
N GLY A 168 -8.21 -3.31 10.38
CA GLY A 168 -7.88 -2.12 9.60
C GLY A 168 -6.38 -1.98 9.28
N CYS A 169 -5.63 -3.09 9.24
CA CYS A 169 -4.20 -3.07 8.98
C CYS A 169 -3.84 -2.75 7.52
N ARG A 170 -2.66 -2.17 7.35
CA ARG A 170 -2.11 -1.81 6.04
C ARG A 170 -1.50 -3.05 5.40
N ALA A 171 -1.41 -3.05 4.07
CA ALA A 171 -0.75 -4.13 3.34
C ALA A 171 0.70 -4.39 3.80
N GLY A 172 1.44 -3.35 4.21
CA GLY A 172 2.79 -3.52 4.77
C GLY A 172 2.78 -4.21 6.15
N GLU A 173 1.79 -3.90 6.99
CA GLU A 173 1.61 -4.54 8.30
C GLU A 173 1.16 -5.99 8.13
N LEU A 174 0.23 -6.26 7.20
CA LEU A 174 -0.15 -7.62 6.82
C LEU A 174 1.07 -8.44 6.43
N CYS A 175 1.91 -7.94 5.53
CA CYS A 175 3.12 -8.62 5.07
C CYS A 175 4.14 -8.89 6.19
N ALA A 176 4.06 -8.17 7.31
CA ALA A 176 4.96 -8.34 8.45
C ALA A 176 4.46 -9.37 9.47
N LEU A 177 3.18 -9.77 9.41
CA LEU A 177 2.60 -10.74 10.34
C LEU A 177 3.28 -12.10 10.21
N ARG A 178 3.53 -12.73 11.37
CA ARG A 178 4.03 -14.10 11.49
C ARG A 178 2.90 -15.02 11.97
N THR A 179 3.11 -16.33 11.89
CA THR A 179 2.15 -17.30 12.46
C THR A 179 1.96 -17.11 13.96
N ASP A 180 3.03 -16.78 14.66
CA ASP A 180 3.04 -16.64 16.12
C ASP A 180 2.36 -15.35 16.60
N ASP A 181 1.98 -14.48 15.66
CA ASP A 181 1.14 -13.33 15.95
C ASP A 181 -0.35 -13.69 16.00
N VAL A 182 -0.75 -14.91 15.60
CA VAL A 182 -2.14 -15.36 15.59
C VAL A 182 -2.39 -16.34 16.72
N ASP A 183 -3.29 -15.98 17.63
CA ASP A 183 -3.79 -16.88 18.67
C ASP A 183 -5.23 -17.28 18.35
N LEU A 184 -5.40 -18.45 17.73
CA LEU A 184 -6.75 -18.96 17.40
C LEU A 184 -7.56 -19.38 18.62
N ARG A 185 -6.90 -19.74 19.73
CA ARG A 185 -7.56 -20.18 20.97
C ARG A 185 -8.27 -19.00 21.63
N HIS A 186 -7.57 -17.89 21.78
CA HIS A 186 -8.14 -16.66 22.30
C HIS A 186 -8.80 -15.81 21.21
N GLY A 187 -8.65 -16.20 19.94
CA GLY A 187 -9.24 -15.50 18.81
C GLY A 187 -8.66 -14.10 18.63
N THR A 188 -7.35 -13.95 18.77
CA THR A 188 -6.68 -12.64 18.69
C THR A 188 -5.55 -12.64 17.65
N ILE A 189 -5.18 -11.44 17.22
CA ILE A 189 -4.01 -11.21 16.39
C ILE A 189 -3.19 -10.05 16.94
N ARG A 190 -1.88 -10.27 17.08
CA ARG A 190 -0.91 -9.24 17.46
C ARG A 190 -0.40 -8.55 16.21
N LEU A 191 -0.32 -7.23 16.26
CA LEU A 191 0.15 -6.45 15.11
C LEU A 191 0.93 -5.23 15.58
N THR A 192 1.98 -4.90 14.83
CA THR A 192 2.78 -3.70 15.06
C THR A 192 2.37 -2.61 14.10
N ARG A 193 1.83 -1.51 14.63
CA ARG A 193 1.52 -0.30 13.88
C ARG A 193 2.80 0.47 13.64
N LEU A 194 3.13 0.61 12.36
CA LEU A 194 4.21 1.50 11.96
C LEU A 194 3.64 2.92 11.79
N PRO A 195 4.30 3.95 12.36
CA PRO A 195 3.86 5.33 12.21
C PRO A 195 3.72 5.70 10.73
N GLN A 196 2.55 6.22 10.36
CA GLN A 196 2.32 6.75 9.02
C GLN A 196 2.62 8.23 8.99
N HIS A 197 3.72 8.59 8.31
CA HIS A 197 4.14 9.96 8.06
C HIS A 197 4.47 10.77 9.34
N ARG A 198 5.47 11.65 9.20
CA ARG A 198 5.75 12.82 10.04
C ARG A 198 6.51 12.70 11.36
N ASN A 199 6.81 11.54 11.92
CA ASN A 199 7.81 11.53 12.99
C ASN A 199 8.62 10.22 13.08
N PRO A 200 9.91 10.23 12.72
CA PRO A 200 10.78 9.08 12.93
C PRO A 200 10.99 8.75 14.42
N ARG A 201 10.59 9.66 15.34
CA ARG A 201 10.60 9.42 16.79
C ARG A 201 9.33 8.74 17.32
N THR A 202 8.27 8.62 16.52
CA THR A 202 7.11 7.83 16.96
C THR A 202 7.52 6.36 16.97
N THR A 203 7.45 5.74 18.14
CA THR A 203 7.77 4.33 18.29
C THR A 203 6.65 3.49 17.65
N PRO A 204 6.99 2.37 16.98
CA PRO A 204 5.98 1.40 16.59
C PRO A 204 5.21 0.92 17.81
N ALA A 205 3.89 0.86 17.70
CA ALA A 205 3.02 0.38 18.75
C ALA A 205 2.53 -1.03 18.42
N THR A 206 2.83 -1.99 19.28
CA THR A 206 2.27 -3.35 19.18
C THR A 206 0.95 -3.41 19.93
N MET A 207 -0.08 -3.95 19.30
CA MET A 207 -1.41 -4.12 19.87
C MET A 207 -1.97 -5.50 19.56
N THR A 208 -2.88 -5.97 20.40
CA THR A 208 -3.64 -7.20 20.21
C THR A 208 -5.09 -6.85 19.87
N VAL A 209 -5.62 -7.47 18.82
CA VAL A 209 -6.96 -7.21 18.29
C VAL A 209 -7.75 -8.51 18.25
N GLY A 210 -9.02 -8.48 18.66
CA GLY A 210 -9.92 -9.62 18.55
C GLY A 210 -10.32 -9.92 17.11
N LEU A 211 -10.40 -11.20 16.76
CA LEU A 211 -10.87 -11.71 15.48
C LEU A 211 -12.34 -12.13 15.58
N SER A 212 -13.16 -11.71 14.62
CA SER A 212 -14.54 -12.15 14.52
C SER A 212 -14.65 -13.66 14.24
N GLY A 213 -15.79 -14.27 14.57
CA GLY A 213 -16.05 -15.70 14.28
C GLY A 213 -15.71 -16.11 12.85
N PRO A 214 -16.23 -15.40 11.82
CA PRO A 214 -15.90 -15.67 10.42
C PRO A 214 -14.40 -15.56 10.10
N THR A 215 -13.72 -14.54 10.64
CA THR A 215 -12.27 -14.39 10.44
C THR A 215 -11.48 -15.51 11.09
N ARG A 216 -11.85 -15.95 12.30
CA ARG A 216 -11.20 -17.10 12.97
C ARG A 216 -11.34 -18.38 12.17
N ALA A 217 -12.53 -18.65 11.61
CA ALA A 217 -12.75 -19.80 10.76
C ALA A 217 -11.89 -19.74 9.48
N ALA A 218 -11.89 -18.59 8.79
CA ALA A 218 -11.06 -18.38 7.60
C ALA A 218 -9.56 -18.50 7.91
N MET A 219 -9.12 -17.95 9.05
CA MET A 219 -7.72 -18.02 9.49
C MET A 219 -7.30 -19.45 9.85
N SER A 220 -8.14 -20.19 10.57
CA SER A 220 -7.91 -21.62 10.87
C SER A 220 -7.70 -22.43 9.59
N HIS A 221 -8.60 -22.27 8.63
CA HIS A 221 -8.48 -22.97 7.35
C HIS A 221 -7.23 -22.55 6.57
N TRP A 222 -6.91 -21.25 6.54
CA TRP A 222 -5.68 -20.77 5.91
C TRP A 222 -4.43 -21.35 6.58
N LEU A 223 -4.36 -21.43 7.90
CA LEU A 223 -3.20 -21.98 8.61
C LEU A 223 -2.99 -23.47 8.30
N THR A 224 -4.06 -24.25 8.10
CA THR A 224 -3.98 -25.64 7.62
C THR A 224 -3.46 -25.73 6.18
N VAL A 225 -3.88 -24.83 5.28
CA VAL A 225 -3.37 -24.79 3.90
C VAL A 225 -1.90 -24.36 3.90
N ARG A 226 -1.58 -23.31 4.64
CA ARG A 226 -0.24 -22.73 4.76
C ARG A 226 0.76 -23.77 5.24
N SER A 227 0.43 -24.59 6.24
CA SER A 227 1.37 -25.59 6.78
C SER A 227 1.82 -26.59 5.72
N ARG A 228 0.95 -26.92 4.76
CA ARG A 228 1.30 -27.77 3.61
C ARG A 228 2.20 -27.04 2.61
N LEU A 229 1.93 -25.76 2.35
CA LEU A 229 2.69 -24.96 1.39
C LEU A 229 4.12 -24.65 1.85
N VAL A 230 4.34 -24.53 3.16
CA VAL A 230 5.66 -24.24 3.75
C VAL A 230 6.39 -25.50 4.21
N ALA A 231 5.77 -26.66 4.08
CA ALA A 231 6.38 -27.93 4.43
C ALA A 231 7.68 -28.10 3.63
N ARG A 232 8.74 -28.52 4.34
CA ARG A 232 10.00 -28.87 3.69
C ARG A 232 9.85 -30.21 2.99
N ASP A 233 10.54 -30.36 1.88
CA ASP A 233 10.83 -31.68 1.36
C ASP A 233 11.94 -32.29 2.23
N ALA A 234 11.63 -33.33 2.98
CA ALA A 234 12.60 -33.99 3.85
C ALA A 234 13.72 -34.70 3.06
N THR A 235 13.54 -34.90 1.75
CA THR A 235 14.51 -35.56 0.86
C THR A 235 15.48 -34.58 0.22
N GLU A 236 15.20 -33.27 0.27
CA GLU A 236 16.08 -32.24 -0.28
C GLU A 236 16.97 -31.60 0.81
N PRO A 237 18.23 -31.24 0.47
CA PRO A 237 19.11 -30.55 1.41
C PRO A 237 18.54 -29.19 1.83
N LEU A 238 18.93 -28.72 3.01
CA LEU A 238 18.63 -27.37 3.45
C LEU A 238 19.29 -26.36 2.52
N GLY A 239 18.51 -25.38 2.05
CA GLY A 239 18.98 -24.31 1.21
C GLY A 239 17.84 -23.40 0.74
N PRO A 240 18.13 -22.39 -0.10
CA PRO A 240 17.13 -21.40 -0.54
C PRO A 240 15.89 -22.01 -1.19
N GLY A 241 16.03 -23.22 -1.76
CA GLY A 241 14.95 -24.02 -2.34
C GLY A 241 14.08 -24.77 -1.34
N ASN A 242 14.52 -24.99 -0.09
CA ASN A 242 13.87 -25.86 0.90
C ASN A 242 13.77 -25.24 2.32
N GLU A 243 13.88 -23.91 2.44
CA GLU A 243 13.72 -23.19 3.72
C GLU A 243 12.25 -23.14 4.21
N THR A 244 12.01 -23.06 5.52
CA THR A 244 10.67 -22.72 6.03
C THR A 244 10.57 -21.22 6.28
N THR A 245 9.35 -20.72 6.39
CA THR A 245 9.10 -19.35 6.82
C THR A 245 8.06 -19.31 7.92
N GLU A 246 8.19 -18.33 8.82
CA GLU A 246 7.19 -17.98 9.82
C GLU A 246 6.19 -16.93 9.29
N ALA A 247 6.38 -16.39 8.09
CA ALA A 247 5.48 -15.39 7.52
C ALA A 247 4.05 -15.93 7.42
N LEU A 248 3.06 -15.18 7.91
CA LEU A 248 1.66 -15.62 7.92
C LEU A 248 1.11 -15.80 6.49
N TRP A 249 1.50 -14.91 5.57
CA TRP A 249 1.04 -14.93 4.19
C TRP A 249 2.16 -15.42 3.27
N VAL A 250 1.90 -16.50 2.55
CA VAL A 250 2.86 -17.12 1.62
C VAL A 250 2.31 -17.24 0.21
N SER A 251 3.19 -17.43 -0.77
CA SER A 251 2.82 -17.77 -2.14
C SER A 251 2.16 -19.15 -2.20
N ILE A 252 1.17 -19.28 -3.08
CA ILE A 252 0.41 -20.52 -3.32
C ILE A 252 0.80 -21.18 -4.65
N ALA A 253 1.53 -20.46 -5.49
CA ALA A 253 1.96 -20.92 -6.78
C ALA A 253 3.39 -20.43 -7.01
N PRO A 254 4.21 -21.18 -7.77
CA PRO A 254 5.50 -20.71 -8.20
C PRO A 254 5.32 -19.45 -9.06
N SER A 255 5.70 -18.29 -8.52
CA SER A 255 5.61 -17.01 -9.25
C SER A 255 7.01 -16.48 -9.50
N GLY A 256 7.67 -17.01 -10.52
CA GLY A 256 9.08 -16.72 -10.83
C GLY A 256 10.08 -17.35 -9.85
N HIS A 257 9.61 -18.19 -8.93
CA HIS A 257 10.40 -19.01 -8.02
C HIS A 257 9.96 -20.47 -8.14
N PRO A 258 10.84 -21.44 -7.86
CA PRO A 258 10.59 -22.85 -8.16
C PRO A 258 9.47 -23.49 -7.31
N ARG A 259 9.09 -22.90 -6.17
CA ARG A 259 8.06 -23.48 -5.29
C ARG A 259 7.11 -22.46 -4.65
N PRO A 260 5.91 -22.90 -4.22
CA PRO A 260 5.06 -22.14 -3.29
C PRO A 260 5.70 -22.04 -1.89
N GLY A 261 5.04 -21.35 -0.96
CA GLY A 261 5.46 -21.26 0.44
C GLY A 261 6.40 -20.11 0.78
N LEU A 262 6.75 -19.25 -0.17
CA LEU A 262 7.60 -18.08 0.08
C LEU A 262 6.80 -16.90 0.65
N PRO A 263 7.39 -16.05 1.53
CA PRO A 263 6.72 -14.87 2.07
C PRO A 263 6.09 -13.98 1.01
N LEU A 264 4.84 -13.59 1.22
CA LEU A 264 4.12 -12.73 0.28
C LEU A 264 4.52 -11.27 0.48
N HIS A 265 5.28 -10.74 -0.47
CA HIS A 265 5.62 -9.32 -0.49
C HIS A 265 4.45 -8.43 -0.93
N PHE A 266 4.51 -7.13 -0.62
CA PHE A 266 3.48 -6.13 -0.91
C PHE A 266 2.91 -6.20 -2.34
N ARG A 267 3.76 -6.31 -3.37
CA ARG A 267 3.29 -6.39 -4.77
C ARG A 267 2.53 -7.70 -5.05
N GLY A 268 3.01 -8.81 -4.49
CA GLY A 268 2.34 -10.11 -4.59
C GLY A 268 0.97 -10.08 -3.90
N LEU A 269 0.91 -9.52 -2.69
CA LEU A 269 -0.33 -9.31 -1.94
C LEU A 269 -1.33 -8.45 -2.72
N ALA A 270 -0.89 -7.30 -3.25
CA ALA A 270 -1.76 -6.39 -4.01
C ALA A 270 -2.34 -7.06 -5.26
N ARG A 271 -1.54 -7.83 -6.00
CA ARG A 271 -2.01 -8.58 -7.18
C ARG A 271 -2.98 -9.70 -6.79
N ALA A 272 -2.64 -10.48 -5.76
CA ALA A 272 -3.50 -11.55 -5.26
C ALA A 272 -4.86 -11.00 -4.81
N TYR A 273 -4.86 -9.90 -4.06
CA TYR A 273 -6.06 -9.20 -3.64
C TYR A 273 -6.89 -8.71 -4.83
N ALA A 274 -6.28 -7.99 -5.78
CA ALA A 274 -7.00 -7.44 -6.92
C ALA A 274 -7.63 -8.51 -7.83
N ARG A 275 -6.99 -9.69 -7.94
CA ARG A 275 -7.54 -10.84 -8.66
C ARG A 275 -8.72 -11.45 -7.89
N ALA A 276 -8.53 -11.79 -6.63
CA ALA A 276 -9.58 -12.41 -5.83
C ALA A 276 -10.80 -11.51 -5.61
N ILE A 277 -10.62 -10.20 -5.46
CA ILE A 277 -11.75 -9.24 -5.41
C ILE A 277 -12.47 -9.18 -6.75
N ASN A 278 -11.76 -9.32 -7.87
CA ASN A 278 -12.41 -9.40 -9.19
C ASN A 278 -13.30 -10.64 -9.27
N ASP A 279 -12.78 -11.79 -8.86
CA ASP A 279 -13.52 -13.06 -8.87
C ASP A 279 -14.72 -12.99 -7.92
N LEU A 280 -14.53 -12.44 -6.72
CA LEU A 280 -15.61 -12.25 -5.74
C LEU A 280 -16.68 -11.27 -6.24
N ASN A 281 -16.30 -10.17 -6.89
CA ASN A 281 -17.26 -9.23 -7.44
C ASN A 281 -18.11 -9.86 -8.55
N THR A 282 -17.52 -10.76 -9.35
CA THR A 282 -18.25 -11.53 -10.35
C THR A 282 -19.21 -12.52 -9.69
N GLU A 283 -18.76 -13.27 -8.68
CA GLU A 283 -19.58 -14.25 -7.94
C GLU A 283 -20.78 -13.59 -7.26
N MET A 284 -20.57 -12.44 -6.62
CA MET A 284 -21.57 -11.72 -5.84
C MET A 284 -22.42 -10.75 -6.67
N ALA A 285 -22.24 -10.71 -8.00
CA ALA A 285 -22.89 -9.72 -8.85
C ALA A 285 -24.43 -9.75 -8.77
N ALA A 286 -25.01 -10.92 -8.51
CA ALA A 286 -26.46 -11.12 -8.37
C ALA A 286 -26.97 -10.96 -6.93
N GLU A 287 -26.09 -10.78 -5.94
CA GLU A 287 -26.50 -10.69 -4.53
C GLU A 287 -27.20 -9.35 -4.24
N PRO A 288 -28.43 -9.35 -3.70
CA PRO A 288 -29.16 -8.12 -3.40
C PRO A 288 -28.42 -7.18 -2.44
N GLY A 289 -28.23 -5.94 -2.89
CA GLY A 289 -27.53 -4.90 -2.12
C GLY A 289 -26.00 -5.02 -2.14
N TRP A 290 -25.45 -5.92 -2.96
CA TRP A 290 -24.03 -5.96 -3.25
C TRP A 290 -23.59 -4.74 -4.06
N GLN A 291 -22.41 -4.23 -3.72
CA GLN A 291 -21.70 -3.24 -4.51
C GLN A 291 -20.29 -3.76 -4.73
N PRO A 292 -19.77 -3.74 -5.97
CA PRO A 292 -18.43 -4.25 -6.26
C PRO A 292 -17.37 -3.64 -5.35
N LEU A 293 -16.62 -4.52 -4.68
CA LEU A 293 -15.54 -4.11 -3.80
C LEU A 293 -14.37 -3.51 -4.59
N PRO A 294 -13.65 -2.56 -3.97
CA PRO A 294 -12.51 -1.90 -4.60
C PRO A 294 -11.35 -2.88 -4.75
N ARG A 295 -10.67 -2.84 -5.90
CA ARG A 295 -9.45 -3.65 -6.16
C ARG A 295 -8.24 -3.18 -5.34
N ARG A 296 -8.38 -2.14 -4.53
CA ARG A 296 -7.35 -1.65 -3.59
C ARG A 296 -7.84 -1.81 -2.15
N MET A 297 -7.07 -2.54 -1.38
CA MET A 297 -7.32 -2.82 0.04
C MET A 297 -7.46 -1.56 0.89
N GLU A 298 -6.82 -0.45 0.50
CA GLU A 298 -6.87 0.82 1.24
C GLU A 298 -8.29 1.35 1.46
N GLN A 299 -9.19 1.17 0.48
CA GLN A 299 -10.58 1.63 0.60
C GLN A 299 -11.38 0.78 1.59
N LEU A 300 -11.08 -0.52 1.67
CA LEU A 300 -11.67 -1.44 2.65
C LEU A 300 -11.14 -1.11 4.06
N ARG A 301 -9.82 -0.97 4.16
CA ARG A 301 -9.11 -0.65 5.41
C ARG A 301 -9.63 0.63 6.06
N ARG A 302 -9.78 1.70 5.29
CA ARG A 302 -10.21 3.01 5.80
C ARG A 302 -11.62 3.01 6.38
N ALA A 303 -12.45 2.04 6.01
CA ALA A 303 -13.80 1.89 6.56
C ALA A 303 -13.80 1.37 8.01
N ILE A 304 -12.66 0.90 8.53
CA ILE A 304 -12.52 0.29 9.85
C ILE A 304 -11.90 1.29 10.83
N GLU A 305 -12.58 1.49 11.96
CA GLU A 305 -12.09 2.24 13.11
C GLU A 305 -11.94 1.29 14.29
N LEU A 306 -10.78 1.35 14.95
CA LEU A 306 -10.50 0.61 16.16
C LEU A 306 -10.56 1.61 17.31
N GLU A 307 -11.35 1.30 18.34
CA GLU A 307 -11.28 2.04 19.60
C GLU A 307 -9.96 1.65 20.31
N PRO A 308 -9.27 2.58 21.01
CA PRO A 308 -8.11 2.23 21.82
C PRO A 308 -8.44 1.10 22.79
N ALA A 309 -7.48 0.18 23.00
CA ALA A 309 -7.67 -0.95 23.90
C ALA A 309 -8.00 -0.48 25.33
N ASP A 310 -8.94 -1.19 25.96
CA ASP A 310 -9.10 -1.21 27.42
C ASP A 310 -7.78 -1.71 28.06
N PRO A 311 -7.44 -1.36 29.32
CA PRO A 311 -6.22 -1.83 29.99
C PRO A 311 -6.07 -3.35 29.99
N ASP A 312 -7.17 -4.09 29.83
CA ASP A 312 -7.24 -5.56 29.78
C ASP A 312 -6.90 -6.16 28.39
N GLY A 313 -6.45 -5.35 27.44
CA GLY A 313 -5.62 -5.82 26.31
C GLY A 313 -6.35 -6.27 25.04
N ALA A 314 -7.68 -6.14 24.95
CA ALA A 314 -8.43 -6.40 23.71
C ALA A 314 -8.96 -5.10 23.10
N THR A 315 -8.49 -4.77 21.89
CA THR A 315 -9.00 -3.64 21.10
C THR A 315 -10.37 -4.01 20.51
N LEU A 316 -11.44 -3.28 20.87
CA LEU A 316 -12.79 -3.50 20.34
C LEU A 316 -13.00 -2.80 18.98
N ARG A 317 -13.65 -3.51 18.05
CA ARG A 317 -13.95 -3.03 16.69
C ARG A 317 -15.19 -2.15 16.70
N ARG A 318 -15.09 -0.91 16.18
CA ARG A 318 -16.26 -0.07 15.93
C ARG A 318 -16.48 0.07 14.42
N THR A 319 -17.64 -0.39 13.95
CA THR A 319 -18.03 -0.15 12.56
C THR A 319 -18.61 1.25 12.49
N ARG A 320 -17.97 2.15 11.75
CA ARG A 320 -18.49 3.52 11.56
C ARG A 320 -19.86 3.45 10.85
N THR A 321 -20.93 3.58 11.62
CA THR A 321 -22.26 3.95 11.13
C THR A 321 -22.26 5.46 11.02
N ARG A 322 -22.38 5.99 9.80
CA ARG A 322 -22.54 7.43 9.63
C ARG A 322 -23.94 7.77 10.14
N THR A 323 -24.05 8.38 11.32
CA THR A 323 -25.22 9.18 11.68
C THR A 323 -25.38 10.22 10.57
N PRO A 324 -26.54 10.30 9.88
CA PRO A 324 -26.74 11.39 8.92
C PRO A 324 -26.61 12.70 9.69
N ALA A 325 -25.80 13.62 9.17
CA ALA A 325 -25.76 14.98 9.66
C ALA A 325 -27.17 15.57 9.43
N THR A 326 -27.96 15.63 10.49
CA THR A 326 -29.10 16.53 10.58
C THR A 326 -28.54 17.94 10.53
N GLY A 327 -29.02 18.74 9.57
CA GLY A 327 -28.69 20.17 9.49
C GLY A 327 -28.07 20.57 8.15
N ALA A 328 -28.91 20.63 7.12
CA ALA A 328 -28.82 21.64 6.07
C ALA A 328 -30.20 21.67 5.39
N GLU A 329 -31.06 22.57 5.87
CA GLU A 329 -32.22 23.05 5.13
C GLU A 329 -31.74 23.46 3.72
N ALA A 330 -32.20 22.73 2.72
CA ALA A 330 -32.08 23.15 1.34
C ALA A 330 -33.26 24.09 1.06
N THR A 331 -32.98 25.40 1.12
CA THR A 331 -33.83 26.44 0.58
C THR A 331 -34.08 26.15 -0.89
N ALA A 332 -35.35 25.96 -1.26
CA ALA A 332 -35.77 25.80 -2.64
C ALA A 332 -35.57 27.11 -3.42
N PRO A 333 -35.02 27.10 -4.64
CA PRO A 333 -35.16 28.22 -5.54
C PRO A 333 -36.49 28.13 -6.28
N ASP A 334 -37.29 29.19 -6.12
CA ASP A 334 -38.33 29.60 -7.05
C ASP A 334 -37.78 29.65 -8.48
N SER A 335 -38.48 29.00 -9.41
CA SER A 335 -38.47 29.38 -10.82
C SER A 335 -39.78 28.98 -11.49
N GLN A 336 -40.74 29.90 -11.43
CA GLN A 336 -41.73 30.08 -12.48
C GLN A 336 -40.98 30.46 -13.78
N PHE A 337 -41.14 29.69 -14.84
CA PHE A 337 -41.37 30.19 -16.22
C PHE A 337 -41.80 29.00 -17.09
N GLY A 338 -42.92 29.20 -17.77
CA GLY A 338 -43.65 28.21 -18.58
C GLY A 338 -43.09 27.96 -20.00
N PRO A 339 -43.88 27.32 -20.87
CA PRO A 339 -43.44 26.23 -21.75
C PRO A 339 -43.30 26.62 -23.23
N MET A 340 -42.62 25.77 -24.01
CA MET A 340 -42.75 25.51 -25.46
C MET A 340 -41.58 24.60 -25.88
N ASP A 341 -41.61 23.74 -26.88
CA ASP A 341 -42.60 22.93 -27.58
C ASP A 341 -41.75 21.99 -28.47
N ASP A 342 -42.38 20.93 -28.95
CA ASP A 342 -41.89 19.78 -29.69
C ASP A 342 -40.78 19.98 -30.74
N SER A 343 -39.85 19.02 -30.80
CA SER A 343 -39.48 18.34 -32.06
C SER A 343 -38.50 17.17 -31.84
N VAL A 344 -39.05 15.97 -31.98
CA VAL A 344 -38.33 14.73 -32.32
C VAL A 344 -38.16 14.69 -33.85
N PRO A 345 -37.07 14.12 -34.38
CA PRO A 345 -37.29 12.84 -35.07
C PRO A 345 -36.22 11.78 -34.78
N GLN A 346 -36.71 10.56 -34.88
CA GLN A 346 -36.09 9.25 -34.72
C GLN A 346 -35.07 8.91 -35.82
N SER A 347 -34.38 7.78 -35.57
CA SER A 347 -33.93 6.74 -36.53
C SER A 347 -32.45 6.77 -36.94
N VAL A 348 -31.75 5.66 -37.24
CA VAL A 348 -31.95 4.20 -37.11
C VAL A 348 -30.55 3.57 -37.32
N ALA A 349 -30.33 2.41 -36.69
CA ALA A 349 -29.40 1.31 -37.00
C ALA A 349 -28.26 1.46 -38.05
N ALA A 350 -27.09 0.90 -37.71
CA ALA A 350 -26.57 -0.30 -38.41
C ALA A 350 -25.28 -0.85 -37.77
N LYS A 351 -25.39 -2.07 -37.24
CA LYS A 351 -24.29 -3.04 -37.16
C LYS A 351 -23.82 -3.39 -38.58
N ARG A 352 -22.50 -3.37 -38.82
CA ARG A 352 -21.89 -4.23 -39.84
C ARG A 352 -20.63 -4.93 -39.32
N ASP A 353 -20.82 -6.25 -39.27
CA ASP A 353 -19.87 -7.34 -39.32
C ASP A 353 -18.75 -7.13 -40.35
N ARG A 354 -17.52 -7.52 -40.00
CA ARG A 354 -16.50 -7.92 -40.96
C ARG A 354 -15.55 -8.97 -40.35
N SER A 355 -15.92 -10.20 -40.62
CA SER A 355 -15.08 -11.39 -40.55
C SER A 355 -14.11 -11.46 -41.74
N ARG A 356 -12.89 -11.96 -41.48
CA ARG A 356 -11.95 -12.72 -42.36
C ARG A 356 -11.25 -12.06 -43.56
N ARG A 357 -9.90 -12.10 -43.53
CA ARG A 357 -8.95 -12.86 -44.40
C ARG A 357 -7.51 -12.40 -44.06
N GLN A 358 -6.66 -13.26 -43.49
CA GLN A 358 -5.63 -14.09 -44.17
C GLN A 358 -4.82 -13.35 -45.24
N VAL A 359 -3.48 -13.28 -45.07
CA VAL A 359 -2.43 -13.76 -45.99
C VAL A 359 -1.04 -13.28 -45.48
N ILE A 360 -0.09 -14.23 -45.53
CA ILE A 360 1.35 -14.27 -45.14
C ILE A 360 1.65 -14.50 -43.66
#